data_AF-A0A6A6QRF1-F1
#
_entry.id   AF-A0A6A6QRF1-F1
#
_cell.length_a   1.000
_cell.length_b   1.000
_cell.length_c   1.000
_cell.angle_alpha   90.00
_cell.angle_beta   90.00
_cell.angle_gamma   90.00
#
_symmetry.space_group_name_H-M   'P 1'
#
loop_
_entity.id
_entity.type
_entity.pdbx_description
1 polymer ?
#
loop_
_entity_poly.entity_id
_entity_poly.type
_entity_poly.pdbx_seq_one_letter_code
_entity_poly.pdbx_strand_id
1 'polypeptide(L)'
;MALTAYVAKVGRLTSDSDGLEKTLRLIQFLVFTFLAAQGGLVNPVPLQRLVQQIAISAYSTLVNTPLVKRLTSPFSRFKLISSIGRRLFRFFKFIGCFAKGLKPSGNPTDVLEMIERLKWSSMGLFIMIEDTTLLNAMDVWTVPWASAVFGEAMKFWFYALFLSIVQNVIRLSRAITAAPIDQKSSVSEKNEKGAEAITETKHPVGNEQTLQLVKLIMLDIFDIMIPGAATGWFRVGKLILGIAALISTLCRLSVIWNRC
;
A
#
# COMPACT_ATOMS: atom_id res chain seq x y z
N MET A 1 -13.76 22.11 23.19
CA MET A 1 -14.45 21.68 21.94
C MET A 1 -13.49 21.11 20.89
N ALA A 2 -12.31 21.69 20.64
CA ALA A 2 -11.36 21.14 19.64
C ALA A 2 -10.82 19.74 20.01
N LEU A 3 -10.53 19.49 21.28
CA LEU A 3 -9.99 18.20 21.75
C LEU A 3 -11.01 17.05 21.61
N THR A 4 -12.29 17.30 21.90
CA THR A 4 -13.36 16.31 21.76
C THR A 4 -13.67 15.99 20.30
N ALA A 5 -13.63 17.00 19.42
CA ALA A 5 -13.72 16.80 17.98
C ALA A 5 -12.53 15.99 17.43
N TYR A 6 -11.32 16.24 17.93
CA TYR A 6 -10.12 15.49 17.57
C TYR A 6 -10.20 14.03 18.02
N VAL A 7 -10.60 13.77 19.28
CA VAL A 7 -10.78 12.41 19.80
C VAL A 7 -11.87 11.65 19.04
N ALA A 8 -12.99 12.29 18.71
CA ALA A 8 -14.04 11.68 17.90
C ALA A 8 -13.59 11.37 16.46
N LYS A 9 -12.70 12.20 15.89
CA LYS A 9 -12.12 12.00 14.57
C LYS A 9 -11.08 10.87 14.55
N VAL A 10 -10.26 10.76 15.59
CA VAL A 10 -9.36 9.61 15.81
C VAL A 10 -10.16 8.32 16.01
N GLY A 11 -11.25 8.37 16.80
CA GLY A 11 -12.14 7.22 17.01
C GLY A 11 -12.75 6.68 15.70
N ARG A 12 -13.19 7.58 14.81
CA ARG A 12 -13.68 7.21 13.47
C ARG A 12 -12.59 6.59 12.60
N LEU A 13 -11.38 7.12 12.65
CA LEU A 13 -10.23 6.58 11.91
C LEU A 13 -9.85 5.16 12.37
N THR A 14 -9.96 4.88 13.67
CA THR A 14 -9.68 3.55 14.24
C THR A 14 -10.81 2.55 14.05
N SER A 15 -12.04 3.03 13.82
CA SER A 15 -13.20 2.18 13.55
C SER A 15 -13.24 1.69 12.09
N ASP A 16 -12.64 2.44 11.17
CA ASP A 16 -12.49 2.02 9.78
C ASP A 16 -11.32 1.04 9.64
N SER A 17 -11.59 -0.13 9.07
CA SER A 17 -10.59 -1.17 8.83
C SER A 17 -9.42 -0.68 7.95
N ASP A 18 -9.70 0.24 7.01
CA ASP A 18 -8.69 0.84 6.15
C ASP A 18 -7.82 1.85 6.91
N GLY A 19 -8.46 2.69 7.73
CA GLY A 19 -7.76 3.65 8.60
C GLY A 19 -6.84 2.95 9.62
N LEU A 20 -7.32 1.86 10.21
CA LEU A 20 -6.54 1.06 11.14
C LEU A 20 -5.34 0.39 10.47
N GLU A 21 -5.51 -0.19 9.28
CA GLU A 21 -4.43 -0.83 8.52
C GLU A 21 -3.29 0.17 8.20
N LYS A 22 -3.65 1.38 7.78
CA LYS A 22 -2.67 2.45 7.49
C LYS A 22 -2.00 2.97 8.76
N THR A 23 -2.73 3.09 9.85
CA THR A 23 -2.19 3.48 11.16
C THR A 23 -1.19 2.44 11.67
N LEU A 24 -1.52 1.14 11.56
CA LEU A 24 -0.61 0.04 11.90
C LEU A 24 0.66 0.06 11.05
N ARG A 25 0.54 0.36 9.74
CA ARG A 25 1.71 0.49 8.84
C ARG A 25 2.60 1.67 9.27
N LEU A 26 2.01 2.79 9.69
CA LEU A 26 2.72 3.97 10.19
C LEU A 26 3.43 3.68 11.52
N ILE A 27 2.76 3.02 12.46
CA ILE A 27 3.35 2.58 13.74
C ILE A 27 4.54 1.65 13.46
N GLN A 28 4.38 0.67 12.57
CA GLN A 28 5.45 -0.25 12.20
C GLN A 28 6.68 0.50 11.66
N PHE A 29 6.46 1.57 10.89
CA PHE A 29 7.56 2.37 10.36
C PHE A 29 8.21 3.27 11.40
N LEU A 30 7.43 3.93 12.27
CA LEU A 30 7.96 4.75 13.36
C LEU A 30 8.85 3.92 14.28
N VAL A 31 8.39 2.73 14.64
CA VAL A 31 9.16 1.76 15.44
C VAL A 31 10.47 1.39 14.73
N PHE A 32 10.43 1.10 13.43
CA PHE A 32 11.61 0.74 12.66
C PHE A 32 12.62 1.89 12.49
N THR A 33 12.13 3.12 12.32
CA THR A 33 12.97 4.32 12.16
C THR A 33 13.63 4.71 13.46
N PHE A 34 12.88 4.62 14.57
CA PHE A 34 13.42 4.81 15.91
C PHE A 34 14.56 3.83 16.20
N LEU A 35 14.40 2.56 15.80
CA LEU A 35 15.45 1.54 15.88
C LEU A 35 16.65 1.82 14.97
N ALA A 36 16.43 2.28 13.73
CA ALA A 36 17.51 2.65 12.82
C ALA A 36 18.31 3.85 13.34
N ALA A 37 17.64 4.80 14.01
CA ALA A 37 18.27 5.93 14.67
C ALA A 37 19.08 5.50 15.91
N GLN A 38 18.58 4.54 16.69
CA GLN A 38 19.31 3.93 17.81
C GLN A 38 20.50 3.07 17.34
N GLY A 39 20.44 2.56 16.10
CA GLY A 39 21.48 1.73 15.47
C GLY A 39 22.58 2.51 14.74
N GLY A 40 22.61 3.85 14.82
CA GLY A 40 23.73 4.66 14.32
C GLY A 40 23.87 4.77 12.79
N LEU A 41 22.78 4.59 12.02
CA LEU A 41 22.83 4.59 10.55
C LEU A 41 22.36 5.94 9.95
N VAL A 42 22.97 7.05 10.37
CA VAL A 42 22.79 8.36 9.70
C VAL A 42 24.16 8.92 9.31
N ASN A 43 24.54 8.60 8.06
CA ASN A 43 25.64 9.08 7.21
C ASN A 43 27.08 9.11 7.74
N PRO A 44 28.02 8.69 6.87
CA PRO A 44 29.14 9.59 6.62
C PRO A 44 29.63 9.68 5.16
N VAL A 45 30.12 10.88 4.88
CA VAL A 45 30.98 11.39 3.80
C VAL A 45 32.03 10.38 3.25
N PRO A 46 32.59 10.61 2.04
CA PRO A 46 33.31 9.59 1.27
C PRO A 46 34.67 9.16 1.83
N LEU A 47 35.14 9.70 2.96
CA LEU A 47 36.41 9.31 3.60
C LEU A 47 36.28 8.16 4.62
N GLN A 48 35.09 7.59 4.83
CA GLN A 48 34.86 6.54 5.85
C GLN A 48 34.77 5.10 5.32
N ARG A 49 35.01 4.87 4.03
CA ARG A 49 34.93 3.55 3.40
C ARG A 49 35.94 2.53 3.98
N LEU A 50 37.06 2.99 4.53
CA LEU A 50 38.08 2.11 5.14
C LEU A 50 37.71 1.71 6.59
N VAL A 51 37.14 2.63 7.37
CA VAL A 51 36.68 2.38 8.76
C VAL A 51 35.38 1.57 8.76
N GLN A 52 34.53 1.72 7.73
CA GLN A 52 33.31 0.91 7.60
C GLN A 52 33.57 -0.57 7.33
N GLN A 53 34.65 -0.95 6.64
CA GLN A 53 34.95 -2.38 6.40
C GLN A 53 35.32 -3.09 7.72
N ILE A 54 36.04 -2.42 8.61
CA ILE A 54 36.37 -2.94 9.96
C ILE A 54 35.11 -2.88 10.86
N ALA A 55 34.32 -1.80 10.80
CA ALA A 55 33.10 -1.65 11.58
C ALA A 55 31.98 -2.63 11.16
N ILE A 56 31.90 -3.05 9.90
CA ILE A 56 30.94 -4.08 9.44
C ILE A 56 31.31 -5.46 10.05
N SER A 57 32.62 -5.74 10.20
CA SER A 57 33.10 -6.96 10.88
C SER A 57 32.78 -6.93 12.39
N ALA A 58 32.93 -5.78 13.04
CA ALA A 58 32.58 -5.55 14.44
C ALA A 58 31.06 -5.44 14.70
N TYR A 59 30.29 -4.96 13.72
CA TYR A 59 28.83 -4.88 13.76
C TYR A 59 28.19 -6.27 13.69
N SER A 60 28.78 -7.19 12.92
CA SER A 60 28.33 -8.59 12.87
C SER A 60 28.52 -9.33 14.21
N THR A 61 29.51 -8.92 15.01
CA THR A 61 29.75 -9.44 16.37
C THR A 61 28.91 -8.73 17.43
N LEU A 62 28.68 -7.41 17.32
CA LEU A 62 27.86 -6.64 18.27
C LEU A 62 26.35 -6.96 18.16
N VAL A 63 25.83 -7.15 16.94
CA VAL A 63 24.43 -7.59 16.71
C VAL A 63 24.19 -9.01 17.20
N ASN A 64 25.25 -9.82 17.30
CA ASN A 64 25.18 -11.17 17.83
C ASN A 64 25.22 -11.24 19.37
N THR A 65 25.44 -10.13 20.05
CA THR A 65 25.38 -10.08 21.52
C THR A 65 23.98 -10.45 22.02
N PRO A 66 23.88 -11.20 23.13
CA PRO A 66 22.59 -11.64 23.67
C PRO A 66 21.70 -10.44 24.06
N LEU A 67 22.28 -9.29 24.43
CA LEU A 67 21.55 -8.06 24.72
C LEU A 67 20.85 -7.48 23.49
N VAL A 68 21.54 -7.33 22.36
CA VAL A 68 20.91 -6.81 21.13
C VAL A 68 19.82 -7.75 20.63
N LYS A 69 20.03 -9.07 20.69
CA LYS A 69 18.98 -10.06 20.38
C LYS A 69 17.78 -9.94 21.33
N ARG A 70 18.00 -9.74 22.63
CA ARG A 70 16.94 -9.57 23.62
C ARG A 70 16.16 -8.27 23.41
N LEU A 71 16.83 -7.17 23.08
CA LEU A 71 16.20 -5.88 22.78
C LEU A 71 15.47 -5.88 21.44
N THR A 72 15.99 -6.54 20.41
CA THR A 72 15.37 -6.62 19.07
C THR A 72 14.25 -7.67 18.97
N SER A 73 14.28 -8.71 19.81
CA SER A 73 13.28 -9.79 19.82
C SER A 73 11.82 -9.35 20.03
N PRO A 74 11.46 -8.41 20.93
CA PRO A 74 10.08 -7.93 21.03
C PRO A 74 9.66 -7.18 19.76
N PHE A 75 10.57 -6.47 19.09
CA PHE A 75 10.25 -5.70 17.90
C PHE A 75 10.09 -6.56 16.65
N SER A 76 10.91 -7.61 16.50
CA SER A 76 10.72 -8.59 15.43
C SER A 76 9.38 -9.32 15.60
N ARG A 77 9.00 -9.64 16.84
CA ARG A 77 7.68 -10.19 17.18
C ARG A 77 6.56 -9.20 16.87
N PHE A 78 6.70 -7.95 17.27
CA PHE A 78 5.70 -6.91 16.97
C PHE A 78 5.52 -6.71 15.47
N LYS A 79 6.61 -6.68 14.70
CA LYS A 79 6.57 -6.59 13.24
C LYS A 79 5.84 -7.78 12.62
N LEU A 80 6.12 -8.99 13.11
CA LEU A 80 5.43 -10.21 12.68
C LEU A 80 3.93 -10.13 13.00
N ILE A 81 3.58 -9.84 14.25
CA ILE A 81 2.19 -9.74 14.74
C ILE A 81 1.42 -8.65 13.96
N SER A 82 2.02 -7.47 13.75
CA SER A 82 1.43 -6.38 12.98
C SER A 82 1.26 -6.75 11.50
N SER A 83 2.23 -7.47 10.91
CA SER A 83 2.13 -7.93 9.53
C SER A 83 1.03 -8.98 9.36
N ILE A 84 0.92 -9.91 10.30
CA ILE A 84 -0.13 -10.94 10.31
C ILE A 84 -1.49 -10.29 10.55
N GLY A 85 -1.61 -9.39 11.53
CA GLY A 85 -2.85 -8.68 11.83
C GLY A 85 -3.42 -7.95 10.62
N ARG A 86 -2.57 -7.25 9.85
CA ARG A 86 -3.00 -6.58 8.60
C ARG A 86 -3.43 -7.54 7.49
N ARG A 87 -2.92 -8.77 7.46
CA ARG A 87 -3.38 -9.80 6.52
C ARG A 87 -4.75 -10.32 6.94
N LEU A 88 -4.93 -10.59 8.23
CA LEU A 88 -6.22 -11.03 8.79
C LEU A 88 -7.35 -10.01 8.54
N PHE A 89 -7.08 -8.71 8.70
CA PHE A 89 -8.09 -7.68 8.40
C PHE A 89 -8.49 -7.60 6.92
N ARG A 90 -7.64 -8.11 6.01
CA ARG A 90 -7.90 -8.12 4.55
C ARG A 90 -8.47 -9.45 4.06
N PHE A 91 -8.64 -10.45 4.93
CA PHE A 91 -8.98 -11.83 4.56
C PHE A 91 -10.27 -11.98 3.74
N PHE A 92 -11.26 -11.08 3.92
CA PHE A 92 -12.50 -11.08 3.12
C PHE A 92 -12.55 -9.96 2.08
N LYS A 93 -11.50 -9.13 1.94
CA LYS A 93 -11.47 -8.05 0.95
C LYS A 93 -11.36 -8.58 -0.48
N PHE A 94 -10.94 -9.82 -0.70
CA PHE A 94 -10.92 -10.42 -2.04
C PHE A 94 -12.33 -10.48 -2.65
N ILE A 95 -13.38 -10.78 -1.85
CA ILE A 95 -14.77 -10.80 -2.32
C ILE A 95 -15.17 -9.43 -2.88
N GLY A 96 -14.86 -8.35 -2.16
CA GLY A 96 -15.15 -6.99 -2.61
C GLY A 96 -14.37 -6.59 -3.87
N CYS A 97 -13.17 -7.14 -4.07
CA CYS A 97 -12.39 -6.91 -5.29
C CYS A 97 -12.99 -7.66 -6.48
N PHE A 98 -13.33 -8.94 -6.32
CA PHE A 98 -14.00 -9.70 -7.38
C PHE A 98 -15.38 -9.15 -7.71
N ALA A 99 -16.14 -8.69 -6.71
CA ALA A 99 -17.43 -8.04 -6.93
C ALA A 99 -17.30 -6.79 -7.82
N LYS A 100 -16.21 -6.02 -7.70
CA LYS A 100 -15.91 -4.87 -8.58
C LYS A 100 -15.46 -5.29 -9.98
N GLY A 101 -14.64 -6.33 -10.09
CA GLY A 101 -14.20 -6.86 -11.38
C GLY A 101 -15.34 -7.47 -12.18
N LEU A 102 -16.24 -8.20 -11.52
CA LEU A 102 -17.35 -8.92 -12.14
C LEU A 102 -18.59 -8.07 -12.38
N LYS A 103 -18.55 -6.76 -12.09
CA LYS A 103 -19.69 -5.88 -12.39
C LYS A 103 -20.05 -5.98 -13.88
N PRO A 104 -21.33 -6.18 -14.23
CA PRO A 104 -21.75 -6.21 -15.62
C PRO A 104 -21.39 -4.88 -16.27
N SER A 105 -20.72 -4.97 -17.41
CA SER A 105 -20.28 -3.81 -18.18
C SER A 105 -21.40 -3.42 -19.14
N GLY A 106 -21.74 -2.13 -19.18
CA GLY A 106 -22.74 -1.61 -20.11
C GLY A 106 -22.24 -1.58 -21.55
N ASN A 107 -20.92 -1.44 -21.74
CA ASN A 107 -20.26 -1.41 -23.05
C ASN A 107 -18.99 -2.30 -23.03
N PRO A 108 -19.06 -3.55 -23.51
CA PRO A 108 -17.94 -4.50 -23.44
C PRO A 108 -16.72 -4.08 -24.27
N THR A 109 -16.84 -3.06 -25.12
CA THR A 109 -15.78 -2.54 -25.98
C THR A 109 -14.98 -1.40 -25.35
N ASP A 110 -15.39 -0.85 -24.20
CA ASP A 110 -14.60 0.21 -23.56
C ASP A 110 -13.34 -0.38 -22.91
N VAL A 111 -12.20 -0.03 -23.47
CA VAL A 111 -10.87 -0.43 -23.00
C VAL A 111 -10.66 -0.02 -21.54
N LEU A 112 -11.24 1.11 -21.10
CA LEU A 112 -11.09 1.58 -19.73
C LEU A 112 -11.81 0.67 -18.72
N GLU A 113 -13.01 0.20 -19.07
CA GLU A 113 -13.77 -0.77 -18.27
C GLU A 113 -13.09 -2.15 -18.23
N MET A 114 -12.51 -2.60 -19.34
CA MET A 114 -11.74 -3.84 -19.39
C MET A 114 -10.49 -3.78 -18.49
N ILE A 115 -9.75 -2.68 -18.54
CA ILE A 115 -8.58 -2.45 -17.67
C ILE A 115 -9.02 -2.41 -16.20
N GLU A 116 -10.15 -1.76 -15.90
CA GLU A 116 -10.68 -1.70 -14.54
C GLU A 116 -11.06 -3.08 -14.00
N ARG A 117 -11.75 -3.88 -14.82
CA ARG A 117 -12.10 -5.27 -14.49
C ARG A 117 -10.85 -6.09 -14.20
N LEU A 118 -9.85 -6.03 -15.09
CA LEU A 118 -8.61 -6.80 -14.94
C LEU A 118 -7.80 -6.34 -13.71
N LYS A 119 -7.76 -5.05 -13.41
CA LYS A 119 -7.13 -4.49 -12.21
C LYS A 119 -7.77 -5.07 -10.94
N TRP A 120 -9.10 -5.06 -10.85
CA TRP A 120 -9.79 -5.57 -9.66
C TRP A 120 -9.71 -7.10 -9.55
N SER A 121 -9.73 -7.83 -10.66
CA SER A 121 -9.53 -9.29 -10.68
C SER A 121 -8.12 -9.69 -10.26
N SER A 122 -7.08 -9.02 -10.77
CA SER A 122 -5.68 -9.28 -10.38
C SER A 122 -5.42 -8.93 -8.91
N MET A 123 -5.99 -7.82 -8.43
CA MET A 123 -5.93 -7.45 -7.01
C MET A 123 -6.66 -8.48 -6.12
N GLY A 124 -7.82 -8.97 -6.55
CA GLY A 124 -8.56 -10.02 -5.85
C GLY A 124 -7.77 -11.32 -5.76
N LEU A 125 -7.13 -11.72 -6.86
CA LEU A 125 -6.29 -12.93 -6.90
C LEU A 125 -5.06 -12.82 -6.01
N PHE A 126 -4.42 -11.64 -5.96
CA PHE A 126 -3.34 -11.38 -5.01
C PHE A 126 -3.78 -11.62 -3.55
N ILE A 127 -4.91 -11.03 -3.14
CA ILE A 127 -5.41 -11.15 -1.76
C ILE A 127 -5.76 -12.61 -1.45
N MET A 128 -6.47 -13.29 -2.36
CA MET A 128 -6.82 -14.70 -2.22
C MET A 128 -5.58 -15.59 -2.03
N ILE A 129 -4.54 -15.39 -2.84
CA ILE A 129 -3.31 -16.18 -2.73
C ILE A 129 -2.56 -15.81 -1.43
N GLU A 130 -2.48 -14.52 -1.07
CA GLU A 130 -1.89 -14.09 0.21
C GLU A 130 -2.57 -14.78 1.40
N ASP A 131 -3.90 -14.87 1.37
CA ASP A 131 -4.72 -15.51 2.41
C ASP A 131 -4.47 -17.02 2.51
N THR A 132 -4.31 -17.73 1.39
CA THR A 132 -3.96 -19.17 1.43
C THR A 132 -2.57 -19.43 2.03
N THR A 133 -1.64 -18.48 1.87
CA THR A 133 -0.29 -18.57 2.46
C THR A 133 -0.23 -18.06 3.90
N LEU A 134 -1.33 -17.50 4.44
CA LEU A 134 -1.37 -16.92 5.77
C LEU A 134 -1.18 -17.97 6.87
N LEU A 135 -1.77 -19.15 6.72
CA LEU A 135 -1.62 -20.26 7.69
C LEU A 135 -0.17 -20.72 7.80
N ASN A 136 0.55 -20.72 6.67
CA ASN A 136 1.98 -20.99 6.65
C ASN A 136 2.78 -19.87 7.34
N ALA A 137 2.38 -18.61 7.17
CA ALA A 137 3.04 -17.49 7.83
C ALA A 137 2.83 -17.45 9.36
N MET A 138 1.77 -18.09 9.87
CA MET A 138 1.49 -18.23 11.31
C MET A 138 2.15 -19.46 11.94
N ASP A 139 2.89 -20.25 11.17
CA ASP A 139 3.53 -21.51 11.62
C ASP A 139 2.53 -22.55 12.14
N VAL A 140 1.26 -22.44 11.74
CA VAL A 140 0.20 -23.41 12.11
C VAL A 140 0.18 -24.58 11.15
N TRP A 141 0.28 -24.30 9.85
CA TRP A 141 0.31 -25.31 8.80
C TRP A 141 1.39 -24.95 7.78
N THR A 142 2.56 -25.59 7.90
CA THR A 142 3.71 -25.31 7.06
C THR A 142 3.67 -26.13 5.78
N VAL A 143 3.84 -25.46 4.64
CA VAL A 143 3.86 -26.10 3.33
C VAL A 143 5.06 -25.62 2.52
N PRO A 144 5.79 -26.54 1.86
CA PRO A 144 7.05 -26.20 1.18
C PRO A 144 6.83 -25.28 -0.03
N TRP A 145 5.63 -25.29 -0.62
CA TRP A 145 5.27 -24.47 -1.77
C TRP A 145 4.79 -23.06 -1.41
N ALA A 146 4.62 -22.73 -0.12
CA ALA A 146 4.10 -21.42 0.30
C ALA A 146 4.97 -20.25 -0.20
N SER A 147 6.30 -20.41 -0.18
CA SER A 147 7.20 -19.35 -0.63
C SER A 147 7.11 -19.12 -2.15
N ALA A 148 6.92 -20.19 -2.93
CA ALA A 148 6.76 -20.08 -4.37
C ALA A 148 5.41 -19.42 -4.73
N VAL A 149 4.33 -19.86 -4.07
CA VAL A 149 2.99 -19.32 -4.24
C VAL A 149 2.90 -17.85 -3.81
N PHE A 150 3.57 -17.48 -2.72
CA PHE A 150 3.68 -16.07 -2.32
C PHE A 150 4.45 -15.23 -3.34
N GLY A 151 5.47 -15.81 -3.99
CA GLY A 151 6.17 -15.18 -5.11
C GLY A 151 5.25 -14.86 -6.29
N GLU A 152 4.34 -15.77 -6.63
CA GLU A 152 3.31 -15.53 -7.66
C GLU A 152 2.29 -14.46 -7.24
N ALA A 153 1.88 -14.45 -5.96
CA ALA A 153 1.00 -13.41 -5.43
C ALA A 153 1.59 -12.00 -5.66
N MET A 154 2.90 -11.82 -5.40
CA MET A 154 3.57 -10.54 -5.61
C MET A 154 3.55 -10.09 -7.07
N LYS A 155 3.56 -11.02 -8.04
CA LYS A 155 3.41 -10.69 -9.47
C LYS A 155 2.01 -10.19 -9.78
N PHE A 156 0.97 -10.84 -9.25
CA PHE A 156 -0.42 -10.36 -9.43
C PHE A 156 -0.65 -8.98 -8.82
N TRP A 157 -0.04 -8.71 -7.67
CA TRP A 157 -0.08 -7.38 -7.07
C TRP A 157 0.60 -6.33 -7.96
N PHE A 158 1.76 -6.67 -8.55
CA PHE A 158 2.42 -5.81 -9.52
C PHE A 158 1.52 -5.51 -10.73
N TYR A 159 0.90 -6.54 -11.32
CA TYR A 159 0.02 -6.35 -12.48
C TYR A 159 -1.17 -5.45 -12.15
N ALA A 160 -1.78 -5.61 -10.97
CA ALA A 160 -2.87 -4.75 -10.52
C ALA A 160 -2.44 -3.27 -10.44
N LEU A 161 -1.26 -3.00 -9.86
CA LEU A 161 -0.72 -1.63 -9.76
C LEU A 161 -0.36 -1.06 -11.13
N PHE A 162 0.25 -1.86 -12.01
CA PHE A 162 0.56 -1.44 -13.36
C PHE A 162 -0.70 -1.05 -14.14
N LEU A 163 -1.75 -1.88 -14.08
CA LEU A 163 -3.04 -1.59 -14.71
C LEU A 163 -3.70 -0.35 -14.11
N SER A 164 -3.56 -0.11 -12.81
CA SER A 164 -4.01 1.13 -12.15
C SER A 164 -3.33 2.37 -12.74
N ILE A 165 -2.00 2.32 -12.90
CA ILE A 165 -1.22 3.40 -13.51
C ILE A 165 -1.67 3.64 -14.95
N VAL A 166 -1.75 2.59 -15.76
CA VAL A 166 -2.21 2.69 -17.17
C VAL A 166 -3.61 3.28 -17.25
N GLN A 167 -4.53 2.84 -16.39
CA GLN A 167 -5.89 3.38 -16.33
C GLN A 167 -5.89 4.89 -16.02
N ASN A 168 -5.14 5.32 -15.01
CA ASN A 168 -5.07 6.72 -14.60
C ASN A 168 -4.36 7.59 -15.63
N VAL A 169 -3.35 7.06 -16.34
CA VAL A 169 -2.68 7.74 -17.45
C VAL A 169 -3.63 7.94 -18.63
N ILE A 170 -4.42 6.93 -19.00
CA ILE A 170 -5.43 7.05 -20.07
C ILE A 170 -6.51 8.08 -19.68
N ARG A 171 -6.96 8.10 -18.42
CA ARG A 171 -7.90 9.11 -17.92
C ARG A 171 -7.30 10.52 -17.99
N LEU A 172 -6.04 10.67 -17.60
CA LEU A 172 -5.33 11.94 -17.65
C LEU A 172 -5.10 12.41 -19.08
N SER A 173 -4.72 11.51 -20.00
CA SER A 173 -4.52 11.86 -21.41
C SER A 173 -5.83 12.30 -22.06
N ARG A 174 -6.93 11.58 -21.80
CA ARG A 174 -8.28 11.97 -22.26
C ARG A 174 -8.70 13.33 -21.72
N ALA A 175 -8.44 13.61 -20.43
CA ALA A 175 -8.76 14.89 -19.80
C ALA A 175 -7.97 16.07 -20.41
N ILE A 176 -6.70 15.85 -20.79
CA ILE A 176 -5.87 16.87 -21.45
C ILE A 176 -6.35 17.12 -22.89
N THR A 177 -6.74 16.07 -23.62
CA THR A 177 -7.21 16.20 -25.01
C THR A 177 -8.66 16.70 -25.14
N ALA A 178 -9.45 16.65 -24.07
CA ALA A 178 -10.88 17.00 -24.09
C ALA A 178 -11.17 18.49 -23.75
N ALA A 179 -10.17 19.33 -23.54
CA ALA A 179 -10.36 20.78 -23.43
C ALA A 179 -10.00 21.47 -24.76
N PRO A 180 -10.86 22.31 -25.41
CA PRO A 180 -12.10 22.96 -24.93
C PRO A 180 -13.38 22.68 -25.77
N ILE A 181 -14.57 22.74 -25.13
CA ILE A 181 -15.83 23.47 -25.51
C ILE A 181 -16.98 22.97 -24.58
N ASP A 182 -17.47 23.90 -23.76
CA ASP A 182 -18.77 24.04 -23.08
C ASP A 182 -19.56 22.86 -22.46
N GLN A 183 -19.95 23.08 -21.20
CA GLN A 183 -20.89 22.29 -20.40
C GLN A 183 -22.34 22.32 -20.92
N LYS A 184 -23.00 21.16 -20.95
CA LYS A 184 -24.43 20.95 -20.60
C LYS A 184 -24.69 19.44 -20.42
N SER A 185 -24.89 18.98 -19.17
CA SER A 185 -26.17 18.49 -18.60
C SER A 185 -26.68 17.17 -19.21
N SER A 186 -27.09 16.11 -18.49
CA SER A 186 -27.79 16.06 -17.20
C SER A 186 -28.18 14.61 -16.80
N VAL A 187 -28.20 14.35 -15.46
CA VAL A 187 -29.25 13.63 -14.67
C VAL A 187 -29.34 12.09 -14.82
N SER A 188 -29.61 11.25 -13.81
CA SER A 188 -29.54 11.16 -12.33
C SER A 188 -30.40 9.93 -11.99
N GLU A 189 -29.96 9.00 -11.12
CA GLU A 189 -30.80 8.47 -10.03
C GLU A 189 -30.05 7.58 -9.03
N LYS A 190 -30.45 7.73 -7.75
CA LYS A 190 -29.93 7.15 -6.51
C LYS A 190 -30.43 5.71 -6.29
N ASN A 191 -29.63 4.86 -5.62
CA ASN A 191 -29.89 4.43 -4.23
C ASN A 191 -28.84 3.46 -3.65
N GLU A 192 -28.33 3.87 -2.48
CA GLU A 192 -27.98 3.13 -1.25
C GLU A 192 -26.99 1.92 -1.19
N LYS A 193 -25.94 2.18 -0.40
CA LYS A 193 -25.37 1.39 0.73
C LYS A 193 -24.39 0.24 0.44
N GLY A 194 -23.15 0.45 0.91
CA GLY A 194 -22.32 -0.59 1.53
C GLY A 194 -20.99 -0.89 0.83
N ALA A 195 -19.91 -0.87 1.63
CA ALA A 195 -18.53 -1.27 1.33
C ALA A 195 -17.65 -0.22 0.64
N GLU A 196 -16.84 0.44 1.48
CA GLU A 196 -15.80 1.43 1.22
C GLU A 196 -14.82 0.97 0.14
N ALA A 197 -15.25 1.13 -1.11
CA ALA A 197 -14.40 1.48 -2.20
C ALA A 197 -14.04 2.96 -2.04
N ILE A 198 -12.79 3.30 -2.33
CA ILE A 198 -12.38 4.66 -2.70
C ILE A 198 -13.26 5.05 -3.88
N THR A 199 -14.40 5.64 -3.54
CA THR A 199 -15.40 6.17 -4.46
C THR A 199 -15.28 7.67 -4.30
N GLU A 200 -15.07 8.27 -5.44
CA GLU A 200 -14.93 9.68 -5.71
C GLU A 200 -16.03 10.48 -5.02
N THR A 201 -15.66 11.51 -4.25
CA THR A 201 -16.59 12.53 -3.80
C THR A 201 -16.16 13.87 -4.37
N LYS A 202 -16.91 14.27 -5.40
CA LYS A 202 -17.21 15.63 -5.89
C LYS A 202 -16.07 16.45 -6.51
N HIS A 203 -16.22 16.65 -7.82
CA HIS A 203 -15.54 17.61 -8.70
C HIS A 203 -15.26 18.96 -8.03
N PRO A 204 -14.00 19.43 -8.17
CA PRO A 204 -13.80 20.82 -8.59
C PRO A 204 -13.16 20.90 -9.97
N VAL A 205 -13.49 22.00 -10.64
CA VAL A 205 -13.14 22.45 -11.99
C VAL A 205 -11.71 22.05 -12.42
N GLY A 206 -11.62 21.26 -13.49
CA GLY A 206 -10.47 21.08 -14.42
C GLY A 206 -9.10 20.69 -13.85
N ASN A 207 -8.54 21.49 -12.96
CA ASN A 207 -7.19 21.35 -12.40
C ASN A 207 -7.14 20.47 -11.15
N GLU A 208 -8.23 20.37 -10.38
CA GLU A 208 -8.20 19.59 -9.15
C GLU A 208 -8.30 18.08 -9.41
N GLN A 209 -9.05 17.68 -10.44
CA GLN A 209 -9.16 16.28 -10.84
C GLN A 209 -7.86 15.73 -11.45
N THR A 210 -7.18 16.53 -12.28
CA THR A 210 -5.87 16.18 -12.82
C THR A 210 -4.83 16.07 -11.71
N LEU A 211 -4.86 16.98 -10.72
CA LEU A 211 -4.01 16.88 -9.53
C LEU A 211 -4.28 15.62 -8.71
N GLN A 212 -5.55 15.23 -8.56
CA GLN A 212 -5.92 13.98 -7.88
C GLN A 212 -5.43 12.74 -8.64
N LEU A 213 -5.59 12.71 -9.97
CA LEU A 213 -5.10 11.62 -10.82
C LEU A 213 -3.57 11.48 -10.75
N VAL A 214 -2.84 12.60 -10.82
CA VAL A 214 -1.37 12.62 -10.69
C VAL A 214 -0.94 12.12 -9.31
N LYS A 215 -1.63 12.54 -8.24
CA LYS A 215 -1.38 12.02 -6.88
C LYS A 215 -1.54 10.50 -6.84
N LEU A 216 -2.63 9.96 -7.39
CA LEU A 216 -2.89 8.51 -7.44
C LEU A 216 -1.81 7.76 -8.22
N ILE A 217 -1.36 8.30 -9.36
CA ILE A 217 -0.26 7.72 -10.15
C ILE A 217 1.02 7.67 -9.32
N MET A 218 1.41 8.76 -8.68
CA MET A 218 2.62 8.82 -7.83
C MET A 218 2.54 7.83 -6.66
N LEU A 219 1.38 7.74 -6.02
CA LEU A 219 1.09 6.79 -4.95
C LEU A 219 1.25 5.33 -5.41
N ASP A 220 0.72 4.99 -6.58
CA ASP A 220 0.81 3.65 -7.13
C ASP A 220 2.24 3.32 -7.60
N ILE A 221 3.01 4.30 -8.08
CA ILE A 221 4.44 4.15 -8.40
C ILE A 221 5.26 3.84 -7.13
N PHE A 222 5.00 4.53 -6.01
CA PHE A 222 5.71 4.19 -4.77
C PHE A 222 5.35 2.79 -4.26
N ASP A 223 4.09 2.38 -4.40
CA ASP A 223 3.65 1.06 -3.98
C ASP A 223 4.12 -0.05 -4.94
N ILE A 224 4.38 0.21 -6.24
CA ILE A 224 4.88 -0.80 -7.21
C ILE A 224 6.30 -1.27 -6.93
N MET A 225 7.10 -0.43 -6.24
CA MET A 225 8.47 -0.76 -5.85
C MET A 225 8.52 -1.93 -4.87
N ILE A 226 7.44 -2.14 -4.09
CA ILE A 226 7.36 -3.20 -3.07
C ILE A 226 7.25 -4.59 -3.72
N PRO A 227 6.23 -4.90 -4.55
CA PRO A 227 6.17 -6.18 -5.25
C PRO A 227 7.33 -6.34 -6.24
N GLY A 228 7.77 -5.27 -6.91
CA GLY A 228 8.88 -5.34 -7.88
C GLY A 228 10.23 -5.69 -7.26
N ALA A 229 10.48 -5.30 -6.01
CA ALA A 229 11.66 -5.75 -5.27
C ALA A 229 11.48 -7.18 -4.70
N ALA A 230 10.26 -7.55 -4.32
CA ALA A 230 9.96 -8.88 -3.79
C ALA A 230 10.04 -9.99 -4.85
N THR A 231 9.69 -9.68 -6.10
CA THR A 231 9.87 -10.58 -7.25
C THR A 231 11.31 -10.62 -7.78
N GLY A 232 12.17 -9.73 -7.29
CA GLY A 232 13.56 -9.60 -7.74
C GLY A 232 13.74 -8.88 -9.07
N TRP A 233 12.68 -8.26 -9.61
CA TRP A 233 12.75 -7.51 -10.88
C TRP A 233 13.57 -6.23 -10.76
N PHE A 234 13.52 -5.56 -9.60
CA PHE A 234 14.34 -4.37 -9.33
C PHE A 234 15.24 -4.58 -8.11
N ARG A 235 16.52 -4.22 -8.24
CA ARG A 235 17.47 -4.19 -7.12
C ARG A 235 17.39 -2.85 -6.40
N VAL A 236 16.37 -2.68 -5.57
CA VAL A 236 16.18 -1.46 -4.77
C VAL A 236 16.59 -1.71 -3.32
N GLY A 237 17.32 -0.76 -2.72
CA GLY A 237 17.73 -0.84 -1.32
C GLY A 237 16.54 -0.86 -0.36
N LYS A 238 16.64 -1.64 0.73
CA LYS A 238 15.59 -1.76 1.77
C LYS A 238 15.18 -0.41 2.38
N LEU A 239 16.10 0.54 2.44
CA LEU A 239 15.85 1.91 2.93
C LEU A 239 14.90 2.68 2.00
N ILE A 240 15.17 2.65 0.69
CA ILE A 240 14.36 3.34 -0.32
C ILE A 240 12.94 2.76 -0.34
N LEU A 241 12.82 1.43 -0.27
CA LEU A 241 11.54 0.75 -0.13
C LEU A 241 10.76 1.20 1.11
N GLY A 242 11.45 1.34 2.24
CA GLY A 242 10.86 1.82 3.47
C GLY A 242 10.30 3.23 3.33
N ILE A 243 11.10 4.15 2.77
CA ILE A 243 10.71 5.56 2.55
C ILE A 243 9.53 5.66 1.56
N ALA A 244 9.57 4.93 0.44
CA ALA A 244 8.48 4.91 -0.54
C ALA A 244 7.17 4.43 0.08
N ALA A 245 7.21 3.30 0.81
CA ALA A 245 6.04 2.77 1.52
C ALA A 245 5.51 3.73 2.60
N LEU A 246 6.38 4.57 3.15
CA LEU A 246 6.03 5.57 4.14
C LEU A 246 5.25 6.73 3.54
N ILE A 247 5.79 7.30 2.47
CA ILE A 247 5.22 8.44 1.76
C ILE A 247 3.83 8.03 1.25
N SER A 248 3.72 6.83 0.65
CA SER A 248 2.43 6.33 0.18
C SER A 248 1.41 6.17 1.31
N THR A 249 1.86 5.75 2.49
CA THR A 249 0.98 5.57 3.66
C THR A 249 0.53 6.90 4.25
N LEU A 250 1.43 7.86 4.41
CA LEU A 250 1.12 9.19 4.93
C LEU A 250 0.13 9.92 4.01
N CYS A 251 0.36 9.87 2.69
CA CYS A 251 -0.57 10.44 1.73
C CYS A 251 -1.95 9.78 1.78
N ARG A 252 -2.02 8.44 1.83
CA ARG A 252 -3.31 7.72 1.96
C ARG A 252 -4.01 8.02 3.28
N LEU A 253 -3.27 8.14 4.38
CA LEU A 253 -3.82 8.47 5.68
C LEU A 253 -4.34 9.91 5.72
N SER A 254 -3.64 10.86 5.11
CA SER A 254 -4.10 12.25 4.97
C SER A 254 -5.42 12.34 4.20
N VAL A 255 -5.58 11.55 3.13
CA VAL A 255 -6.84 11.49 2.37
C VAL A 255 -7.99 10.93 3.21
N ILE A 256 -7.75 9.90 4.01
CA ILE A 256 -8.77 9.35 4.93
C ILE A 256 -9.10 10.37 6.02
N TRP A 257 -8.06 10.98 6.61
CA TRP A 257 -8.21 11.99 7.65
C TRP A 257 -9.02 13.20 7.19
N ASN A 258 -8.89 13.60 5.92
CA ASN A 258 -9.67 14.69 5.35
C ASN A 258 -11.13 14.30 5.07
N ARG A 259 -11.46 13.00 5.02
CA ARG A 259 -12.82 12.48 4.85
C ARG A 259 -13.57 12.27 6.18
N CYS A 260 -12.85 12.04 7.29
CA CYS A 260 -13.42 11.90 8.64
C CYS A 260 -13.77 13.25 9.29
#